data_AF-A0ABD5K8Y8-F1
#
_entry.id   AF-A0ABD5K8Y8-F1
#
_cell.length_a   1.000
_cell.length_b   1.000
_cell.length_c   1.000
_cell.angle_alpha   90.00
_cell.angle_beta   90.00
_cell.angle_gamma   90.00
#
_symmetry.space_group_name_H-M   'P 1'
#
loop_
_entity.id
_entity.type
_entity.pdbx_description
1 polymer ?
#
loop_
_entity_poly.entity_id
_entity_poly.type
_entity_poly.pdbx_seq_one_letter_code
_entity_poly.pdbx_strand_id
1 'polypeptide(L)'
;MYPPRSDRSVERKKRKRTRDRIIWTVNLVLIMAIGLVGIFYVINTRQQQADLPVKQEMVDQDQPSIGDDAKGGDQVSSPDPESDETSEEETEATDEETTADADKTSGVATPDTSGNTNSEKVESGTKKPVANSTPSGTKGNAGVDQESGTSKPSNSAKDVTINFVGDIQFSGKVAELLDKNGYDYPFAKLGRLFKDDDLTIGNLETPITLGGTGAANKTYVYKSSPKALAAMASAGFDAVNLANNHILDQGVEGLVDTLTYLKEYGIAHTGAGMNRDEAYAPAYLERKGMKIALLGFSRVVPETSWKAEGNRAGVAEAYDSTGAVKAIQEARKKADLVIVVAHWGEERVSTPNSDQTRLAHEFVDAGADLVIGGHPHVLQGLEYYKGKWIAYSTGNFIFSRSTTEETWKTAVFQARCSRDADCSMKVIPYEAGLGQAIPMIDEANKLLLEQMAKLSPGIRYDGNGVASPN
;
A
#
# COMPACT_ATOMS: atom_id res chain seq x y z
N MET A 1 15.10 55.94 15.23
CA MET A 1 13.65 56.25 15.30
C MET A 1 12.89 55.17 14.56
N TYR A 2 12.10 54.35 15.25
CA TYR A 2 11.16 53.44 14.57
C TYR A 2 9.99 54.27 14.03
N PRO A 3 9.54 54.05 12.79
CA PRO A 3 8.37 54.75 12.27
C PRO A 3 7.13 54.38 13.10
N PRO A 4 6.21 55.32 13.34
CA PRO A 4 5.04 55.09 14.18
C PRO A 4 4.18 53.96 13.62
N ARG A 5 3.54 53.19 14.52
CA ARG A 5 2.72 52.00 14.20
C ARG A 5 1.61 52.27 13.17
N SER A 6 1.22 53.52 12.95
CA SER A 6 0.26 53.96 11.92
C SER A 6 0.76 53.78 10.49
N ASP A 7 2.05 54.02 10.22
CA ASP A 7 2.57 54.08 8.84
C ASP A 7 2.75 52.67 8.25
N ARG A 8 3.12 51.69 9.09
CA ARG A 8 3.22 50.28 8.71
C ARG A 8 1.86 49.67 8.32
N SER A 9 0.77 50.14 8.95
CA SER A 9 -0.60 49.69 8.65
C SER A 9 -1.06 50.19 7.28
N VAL A 10 -0.76 51.45 6.96
CA VAL A 10 -1.08 52.06 5.67
C VAL A 10 -0.29 51.42 4.54
N GLU A 11 1.00 51.17 4.74
CA GLU A 11 1.84 50.54 3.72
C GLU A 11 1.42 49.08 3.45
N ARG A 12 1.03 48.33 4.50
CA ARG A 12 0.50 46.97 4.38
C ARG A 12 -0.83 46.93 3.62
N LYS A 13 -1.73 47.89 3.86
CA LYS A 13 -2.99 48.02 3.10
C LYS A 13 -2.72 48.37 1.63
N LYS A 14 -1.74 49.22 1.34
CA LYS A 14 -1.36 49.59 -0.04
C LYS A 14 -0.78 48.38 -0.79
N ARG A 15 0.13 47.61 -0.17
CA ARG A 15 0.68 46.38 -0.77
C ARG A 15 -0.38 45.31 -1.00
N LYS A 16 -1.33 45.12 -0.07
CA LYS A 16 -2.44 44.18 -0.24
C LYS A 16 -3.30 44.55 -1.46
N ARG A 17 -3.71 45.82 -1.58
CA ARG A 17 -4.49 46.30 -2.74
C ARG A 17 -3.76 46.14 -4.07
N THR A 18 -2.45 46.38 -4.11
CA THR A 18 -1.66 46.17 -5.34
C THR A 18 -1.58 44.69 -5.70
N ARG A 19 -1.35 43.81 -4.72
CA ARG A 19 -1.32 42.36 -4.92
C ARG A 19 -2.67 41.83 -5.41
N ASP A 20 -3.76 42.27 -4.80
CA ASP A 20 -5.10 41.83 -5.16
C ASP A 20 -5.47 42.29 -6.58
N ARG A 21 -5.04 43.49 -7.01
CA ARG A 21 -5.18 43.94 -8.41
C ARG A 21 -4.36 43.10 -9.39
N ILE A 22 -3.14 42.70 -9.02
CA ILE A 22 -2.30 41.85 -9.89
C ILE A 22 -2.95 40.48 -10.07
N ILE A 23 -3.43 39.86 -8.98
CA ILE A 23 -4.12 38.56 -9.03
C ILE A 23 -5.37 38.64 -9.92
N TRP A 24 -6.18 39.70 -9.76
CA TRP A 24 -7.35 39.93 -10.60
C TRP A 24 -6.98 40.07 -12.08
N THR A 25 -5.91 40.80 -12.40
CA THR A 25 -5.45 40.99 -13.78
C THR A 25 -4.97 39.67 -14.39
N VAL A 26 -4.24 38.85 -13.63
CA VAL A 26 -3.74 37.54 -14.08
C VAL A 26 -4.91 36.58 -14.35
N ASN A 27 -5.89 36.51 -13.46
CA ASN A 27 -7.07 35.67 -13.64
C ASN A 27 -7.89 36.09 -14.87
N LEU A 28 -8.06 37.40 -15.10
CA LEU A 28 -8.76 37.90 -16.29
C LEU A 28 -8.06 37.47 -17.59
N VAL A 29 -6.72 37.56 -17.63
CA VAL A 29 -5.92 37.13 -18.79
C VAL A 29 -6.03 35.61 -19.00
N LEU A 30 -6.03 34.83 -17.92
CA LEU A 30 -6.15 33.37 -18.00
C LEU A 30 -7.53 32.95 -18.58
N ILE A 31 -8.61 33.59 -18.13
CA ILE A 31 -9.97 33.33 -18.62
C ILE A 31 -10.07 33.66 -20.11
N MET A 32 -9.51 34.80 -20.55
CA MET A 32 -9.48 35.15 -21.98
C MET A 32 -8.66 34.15 -22.81
N ALA A 33 -7.53 33.67 -22.29
CA ALA A 33 -6.72 32.66 -22.99
C ALA A 33 -7.46 31.33 -23.15
N ILE A 34 -8.17 30.86 -22.10
CA ILE A 34 -9.00 29.65 -22.16
C ILE A 34 -10.13 29.82 -23.18
N GLY A 35 -10.79 30.98 -23.19
CA GLY A 35 -11.83 31.29 -24.17
C GLY A 35 -11.32 31.26 -25.61
N LEU A 36 -10.13 31.81 -25.87
CA LEU A 36 -9.51 31.78 -27.21
C LEU A 36 -9.15 30.37 -27.65
N VAL A 37 -8.65 29.52 -26.75
CA VAL A 37 -8.37 28.11 -27.05
C VAL A 37 -9.67 27.34 -27.34
N GLY A 38 -10.74 27.58 -26.58
CA GLY A 38 -12.06 27.00 -26.83
C GLY A 38 -12.63 27.40 -28.19
N ILE A 39 -12.55 28.69 -28.55
CA ILE A 39 -12.97 29.19 -29.86
C ILE A 39 -12.16 28.55 -30.98
N PHE A 40 -10.83 28.47 -30.83
CA PHE A 40 -9.95 27.81 -31.79
C PHE A 40 -10.33 26.33 -31.99
N TYR A 41 -10.62 25.61 -30.90
CA TYR A 41 -11.01 24.21 -30.96
C TYR A 41 -12.35 24.02 -31.70
N VAL A 42 -13.34 24.87 -31.45
CA VAL A 42 -14.65 24.85 -32.12
C VAL A 42 -14.52 25.15 -33.62
N ILE A 43 -13.68 26.12 -33.99
CA ILE A 43 -13.43 26.45 -35.40
C ILE A 43 -12.76 25.26 -36.12
N ASN A 44 -11.75 24.66 -35.48
CA ASN A 44 -10.99 23.57 -36.07
C ASN A 44 -11.83 22.27 -36.22
N THR A 45 -12.68 21.97 -35.23
CA THR A 45 -13.61 20.82 -35.31
C THR A 45 -14.69 21.02 -36.38
N ARG A 46 -15.20 22.24 -36.54
CA ARG A 46 -16.14 22.56 -37.64
C ARG A 46 -15.49 22.44 -39.03
N GLN A 47 -14.21 22.81 -39.17
CA GLN A 47 -13.48 22.60 -40.43
C GLN A 47 -13.28 21.11 -40.74
N GLN A 48 -12.94 20.29 -39.74
CA GLN A 48 -12.79 18.84 -39.94
C GLN A 48 -14.09 18.13 -40.32
N GLN A 49 -15.24 18.60 -39.84
CA GLN A 49 -16.55 18.06 -40.25
C GLN A 49 -16.96 18.49 -41.67
N ALA A 50 -16.48 19.64 -42.17
CA ALA A 50 -16.79 20.11 -43.52
C ALA A 50 -15.99 19.38 -44.62
N ASP A 51 -14.89 18.72 -44.27
CA ASP A 51 -13.98 18.04 -45.21
C ASP A 51 -14.21 16.51 -45.35
N LEU A 52 -15.30 15.97 -44.78
CA LEU A 52 -15.64 14.55 -44.93
C LEU A 52 -16.41 14.29 -46.24
N PRO A 53 -15.93 13.41 -47.15
CA PRO A 53 -16.66 13.07 -48.37
C PRO A 53 -17.87 12.17 -48.05
N VAL A 54 -19.03 12.52 -48.62
CA VAL A 54 -20.28 11.77 -48.51
C VAL A 54 -20.13 10.39 -49.18
N LYS A 55 -20.29 9.31 -48.40
CA LYS A 55 -20.47 7.95 -48.94
C LYS A 55 -21.93 7.76 -49.38
N GLN A 56 -22.16 7.52 -50.67
CA GLN A 56 -23.41 6.95 -51.17
C GLN A 56 -23.40 5.44 -50.92
N GLU A 57 -24.34 4.93 -50.13
CA GLU A 57 -24.65 3.51 -50.07
C GLU A 57 -25.67 3.15 -51.17
N MET A 58 -25.36 2.11 -51.94
CA MET A 58 -26.25 1.50 -52.93
C MET A 58 -27.16 0.49 -52.21
N VAL A 59 -28.47 0.62 -52.43
CA VAL A 59 -29.51 -0.33 -52.01
C VAL A 59 -29.62 -1.41 -53.09
N ASP A 60 -29.45 -2.68 -52.71
CA ASP A 60 -29.79 -3.81 -53.56
C ASP A 60 -31.15 -4.39 -53.14
N GLN A 61 -32.02 -4.57 -54.13
CA GLN A 61 -33.39 -5.07 -53.99
C GLN A 61 -33.39 -6.57 -54.20
N ASP A 62 -34.08 -7.32 -53.34
CA ASP A 62 -34.76 -8.53 -53.79
C ASP A 62 -36.02 -8.80 -52.96
N GLN A 63 -37.11 -9.12 -53.66
CA GLN A 63 -38.50 -9.25 -53.21
C GLN A 63 -39.04 -10.62 -53.73
N PRO A 64 -40.30 -11.03 -53.47
CA PRO A 64 -40.80 -11.79 -52.32
C PRO A 64 -41.38 -13.18 -52.71
N SER A 65 -41.88 -13.94 -51.71
CA SER A 65 -42.93 -14.94 -51.93
C SER A 65 -44.05 -14.84 -50.89
N ILE A 66 -45.27 -14.63 -51.40
CA ILE A 66 -46.56 -14.50 -50.71
C ILE A 66 -47.27 -15.86 -50.61
N GLY A 67 -48.09 -16.01 -49.57
CA GLY A 67 -49.35 -16.78 -49.58
C GLY A 67 -49.59 -17.57 -48.29
N ASP A 68 -50.73 -17.56 -47.62
CA ASP A 68 -51.98 -16.80 -47.74
C ASP A 68 -52.82 -17.13 -46.48
N ASP A 69 -53.89 -16.36 -46.31
CA ASP A 69 -55.13 -16.65 -45.58
C ASP A 69 -55.40 -16.04 -44.19
N ALA A 70 -56.66 -15.59 -44.10
CA ALA A 70 -57.17 -14.45 -43.37
C ALA A 70 -58.10 -14.84 -42.21
N LYS A 71 -58.35 -13.90 -41.28
CA LYS A 71 -59.67 -13.28 -40.99
C LYS A 71 -59.76 -12.62 -39.60
N GLY A 72 -60.30 -11.39 -39.59
CA GLY A 72 -61.04 -10.72 -38.50
C GLY A 72 -60.17 -10.13 -37.39
N GLY A 73 -60.40 -8.93 -36.84
CA GLY A 73 -61.48 -7.93 -36.92
C GLY A 73 -61.26 -6.94 -35.76
N ASP A 74 -61.82 -5.73 -35.88
CA ASP A 74 -61.93 -4.61 -34.92
C ASP A 74 -60.63 -3.79 -34.65
N GLN A 75 -60.48 -2.54 -35.14
CA GLN A 75 -61.10 -1.27 -34.67
C GLN A 75 -60.99 -1.11 -33.13
N VAL A 76 -60.35 -0.09 -32.52
CA VAL A 76 -60.58 1.37 -32.63
C VAL A 76 -59.41 2.16 -31.98
N SER A 77 -58.89 3.13 -32.74
CA SER A 77 -58.30 4.47 -32.45
C SER A 77 -57.56 4.85 -31.15
N SER A 78 -56.35 5.40 -31.36
CA SER A 78 -55.72 6.49 -30.59
C SER A 78 -56.52 7.81 -30.69
N PRO A 79 -56.25 8.81 -29.82
CA PRO A 79 -55.36 9.88 -30.29
C PRO A 79 -54.36 10.43 -29.24
N ASP A 80 -53.28 11.00 -29.78
CA ASP A 80 -52.22 11.87 -29.18
C ASP A 80 -52.76 13.23 -28.65
N PRO A 81 -51.94 14.28 -28.40
CA PRO A 81 -50.96 14.52 -27.33
C PRO A 81 -51.17 15.92 -26.67
N GLU A 82 -50.38 16.31 -25.65
CA GLU A 82 -50.03 17.72 -25.28
C GLU A 82 -48.98 17.68 -24.15
N SER A 83 -47.73 18.05 -24.39
CA SER A 83 -47.07 19.35 -24.11
C SER A 83 -46.96 19.73 -22.62
N ASP A 84 -45.74 19.77 -22.07
CA ASP A 84 -45.24 21.00 -21.45
C ASP A 84 -43.72 20.97 -21.18
N GLU A 85 -43.11 22.13 -21.39
CA GLU A 85 -41.72 22.50 -21.15
C GLU A 85 -41.44 22.69 -19.65
N THR A 86 -40.21 22.44 -19.19
CA THR A 86 -39.25 23.47 -18.72
C THR A 86 -38.14 22.87 -17.84
N SER A 87 -36.96 23.44 -18.06
CA SER A 87 -35.65 23.28 -17.41
C SER A 87 -35.54 24.01 -16.07
N GLU A 88 -34.59 23.58 -15.22
CA GLU A 88 -33.62 24.37 -14.41
C GLU A 88 -32.93 23.38 -13.43
N GLU A 89 -31.64 23.06 -13.59
CA GLU A 89 -30.46 23.66 -12.92
C GLU A 89 -30.60 23.85 -11.41
N GLU A 90 -29.85 23.05 -10.62
CA GLU A 90 -29.52 23.37 -9.23
C GLU A 90 -28.00 23.34 -9.00
N THR A 91 -27.56 24.37 -8.29
CA THR A 91 -26.20 24.86 -8.09
C THR A 91 -25.51 24.31 -6.84
N GLU A 92 -24.18 24.48 -6.83
CA GLU A 92 -23.25 24.29 -5.73
C GLU A 92 -23.71 24.87 -4.38
N ALA A 93 -23.45 24.13 -3.30
CA ALA A 93 -23.43 24.66 -1.94
C ALA A 93 -22.02 24.51 -1.35
N THR A 94 -21.49 25.66 -0.94
CA THR A 94 -20.27 25.84 -0.14
C THR A 94 -20.71 26.04 1.29
N ASP A 95 -20.10 25.33 2.25
CA ASP A 95 -20.31 25.62 3.67
C ASP A 95 -18.97 25.87 4.38
N GLU A 96 -18.81 27.13 4.79
CA GLU A 96 -17.90 27.59 5.84
C GLU A 96 -18.47 27.17 7.20
N GLU A 97 -17.66 26.58 8.08
CA GLU A 97 -18.03 26.46 9.50
C GLU A 97 -17.03 27.22 10.37
N THR A 98 -17.58 28.15 11.14
CA THR A 98 -16.88 28.99 12.11
C THR A 98 -17.17 28.50 13.54
N THR A 99 -16.06 28.32 14.26
CA THR A 99 -15.82 28.30 15.71
C THR A 99 -16.96 28.63 16.70
N ALA A 100 -17.06 27.83 17.77
CA ALA A 100 -17.32 28.33 19.12
C ALA A 100 -16.72 27.41 20.22
N ASP A 101 -16.14 28.08 21.23
CA ASP A 101 -15.43 27.60 22.42
C ASP A 101 -16.20 26.66 23.36
N ALA A 102 -15.45 25.80 24.05
CA ALA A 102 -15.76 25.40 25.43
C ALA A 102 -14.48 25.12 26.24
N ASP A 103 -14.17 26.10 27.11
CA ASP A 103 -13.23 26.03 28.23
C ASP A 103 -13.80 25.14 29.35
N LYS A 104 -13.00 24.19 29.86
CA LYS A 104 -13.04 23.80 31.28
C LYS A 104 -11.79 23.02 31.72
N THR A 105 -11.38 23.37 32.93
CA THR A 105 -10.09 23.17 33.56
C THR A 105 -9.98 21.89 34.40
N SER A 106 -8.76 21.32 34.38
CA SER A 106 -7.93 20.82 35.49
C SER A 106 -8.49 19.87 36.57
N GLY A 107 -7.75 18.77 36.78
CA GLY A 107 -7.79 17.95 37.99
C GLY A 107 -6.70 16.87 38.00
N VAL A 108 -5.46 17.28 38.31
CA VAL A 108 -4.30 16.40 38.58
C VAL A 108 -4.35 15.89 40.03
N ALA A 109 -4.05 14.62 40.26
CA ALA A 109 -3.52 14.12 41.53
C ALA A 109 -2.65 12.87 41.32
N THR A 110 -1.35 13.00 41.55
CA THR A 110 -0.45 11.93 41.98
C THR A 110 -0.53 11.79 43.50
N PRO A 111 -0.01 10.69 44.08
CA PRO A 111 1.24 10.90 44.83
C PRO A 111 2.28 9.76 44.69
N ASP A 112 3.53 10.20 44.88
CA ASP A 112 4.74 9.44 45.17
C ASP A 112 4.60 8.39 46.28
N THR A 113 5.44 7.36 46.24
CA THR A 113 6.37 7.10 47.34
C THR A 113 7.53 6.18 46.95
N SER A 114 8.71 6.67 47.30
CA SER A 114 10.03 6.05 47.39
C SER A 114 10.10 4.84 48.35
N GLY A 115 11.01 3.89 48.09
CA GLY A 115 11.41 2.85 49.04
C GLY A 115 12.68 2.11 48.64
N ASN A 116 13.82 2.61 49.14
CA ASN A 116 15.17 2.06 49.06
C ASN A 116 15.31 0.78 49.93
N THR A 117 16.13 -0.21 49.53
CA THR A 117 17.25 -0.80 50.33
C THR A 117 17.77 -2.17 49.82
N ASN A 118 19.12 -2.25 49.75
CA ASN A 118 20.06 -3.35 50.08
C ASN A 118 19.82 -4.79 49.58
N SER A 119 20.72 -5.32 48.74
CA SER A 119 21.93 -6.09 49.11
C SER A 119 21.64 -7.48 49.67
N GLU A 120 22.00 -8.53 48.92
CA GLU A 120 23.09 -9.43 49.33
C GLU A 120 23.42 -10.47 48.27
N LYS A 121 24.68 -10.85 48.32
CA LYS A 121 25.46 -11.73 47.44
C LYS A 121 25.58 -13.06 48.17
N VAL A 122 25.23 -14.17 47.52
CA VAL A 122 25.71 -15.50 47.94
C VAL A 122 26.24 -16.26 46.74
N GLU A 123 27.44 -16.78 46.95
CA GLU A 123 28.35 -17.40 46.02
C GLU A 123 28.32 -18.93 46.19
N SER A 124 28.93 -19.61 45.21
CA SER A 124 29.54 -20.94 45.27
C SER A 124 28.67 -22.15 44.90
N GLY A 125 29.21 -22.99 44.00
CA GLY A 125 28.66 -24.33 43.77
C GLY A 125 29.14 -25.07 42.52
N THR A 126 30.44 -25.11 42.27
CA THR A 126 31.12 -25.86 41.21
C THR A 126 30.79 -27.37 41.23
N LYS A 127 30.60 -28.01 40.06
CA LYS A 127 31.40 -29.18 39.60
C LYS A 127 30.95 -29.75 38.24
N LYS A 128 31.95 -29.85 37.36
CA LYS A 128 32.03 -30.68 36.14
C LYS A 128 32.22 -32.16 36.54
N PRO A 129 31.99 -33.11 35.64
CA PRO A 129 33.14 -33.87 35.16
C PRO A 129 33.15 -34.14 33.65
N VAL A 130 34.36 -34.45 33.18
CA VAL A 130 34.80 -34.81 31.83
C VAL A 130 35.12 -36.31 31.81
N ALA A 131 34.84 -37.00 30.70
CA ALA A 131 35.72 -37.99 30.00
C ALA A 131 34.86 -38.88 29.08
N ASN A 132 35.03 -38.82 27.75
CA ASN A 132 36.02 -39.50 26.88
C ASN A 132 35.68 -40.97 26.57
N SER A 133 35.44 -41.28 25.28
CA SER A 133 36.08 -42.42 24.58
C SER A 133 35.61 -42.54 23.12
N THR A 134 36.56 -42.45 22.20
CA THR A 134 36.52 -43.02 20.83
C THR A 134 36.91 -44.51 20.90
N PRO A 135 36.56 -45.32 19.89
CA PRO A 135 37.61 -46.09 19.22
C PRO A 135 37.50 -46.12 17.68
N SER A 136 38.62 -46.56 17.09
CA SER A 136 39.05 -46.47 15.69
C SER A 136 38.86 -47.79 14.90
N GLY A 137 38.81 -47.69 13.56
CA GLY A 137 39.10 -48.74 12.56
C GLY A 137 37.85 -49.38 11.91
N THR A 138 37.70 -49.57 10.59
CA THR A 138 38.67 -50.07 9.59
C THR A 138 38.18 -49.82 8.14
N LYS A 139 39.14 -49.82 7.21
CA LYS A 139 39.09 -49.71 5.73
C LYS A 139 38.00 -50.51 4.99
N GLY A 140 37.56 -50.00 3.82
CA GLY A 140 36.95 -50.86 2.79
C GLY A 140 36.29 -50.15 1.60
N ASN A 141 37.07 -49.93 0.54
CA ASN A 141 36.72 -50.01 -0.89
C ASN A 141 35.85 -48.94 -1.60
N ALA A 142 36.32 -48.62 -2.81
CA ALA A 142 35.71 -47.75 -3.80
C ALA A 142 34.46 -48.39 -4.43
N GLY A 143 33.42 -47.56 -4.60
CA GLY A 143 32.25 -47.84 -5.42
C GLY A 143 31.75 -46.51 -5.97
N VAL A 144 31.82 -46.35 -7.28
CA VAL A 144 31.24 -45.24 -8.03
C VAL A 144 29.76 -45.55 -8.18
N ASP A 145 28.90 -44.82 -7.47
CA ASP A 145 27.46 -44.85 -7.70
C ASP A 145 26.97 -43.41 -7.92
N GLN A 146 26.39 -43.21 -9.10
CA GLN A 146 25.65 -42.00 -9.45
C GLN A 146 24.39 -41.92 -8.58
N GLU A 147 24.36 -40.98 -7.63
CA GLU A 147 23.11 -40.58 -7.00
C GLU A 147 22.34 -39.64 -7.91
N SER A 148 21.38 -40.23 -8.62
CA SER A 148 20.18 -39.57 -9.11
C SER A 148 19.55 -38.78 -7.95
N GLY A 149 19.47 -37.46 -8.12
CA GLY A 149 18.86 -36.53 -7.18
C GLY A 149 17.38 -36.86 -6.99
N THR A 150 17.08 -37.64 -5.96
CA THR A 150 15.73 -37.81 -5.46
C THR A 150 15.42 -36.62 -4.57
N SER A 151 14.48 -35.78 -5.02
CA SER A 151 13.92 -34.70 -4.23
C SER A 151 13.36 -35.27 -2.93
N LYS A 152 13.92 -34.80 -1.82
CA LYS A 152 13.45 -35.13 -0.47
C LYS A 152 11.97 -34.76 -0.38
N PRO A 153 11.09 -35.64 0.14
CA PRO A 153 9.68 -35.32 0.27
C PRO A 153 9.53 -34.12 1.21
N SER A 154 9.09 -32.99 0.66
CA SER A 154 8.78 -31.78 1.43
C SER A 154 7.71 -32.15 2.46
N ASN A 155 8.05 -32.00 3.75
CA ASN A 155 7.11 -32.21 4.83
C ASN A 155 6.21 -30.97 4.95
N SER A 156 5.32 -30.82 3.96
CA SER A 156 4.50 -29.64 3.69
C SER A 156 3.58 -29.22 4.84
N ALA A 157 3.38 -30.09 5.82
CA ALA A 157 2.63 -29.81 7.06
C ALA A 157 3.30 -28.76 7.96
N LYS A 158 4.58 -28.44 7.74
CA LYS A 158 5.33 -27.44 8.52
C LYS A 158 5.61 -26.14 7.76
N ASP A 159 5.14 -26.02 6.52
CA ASP A 159 5.30 -24.78 5.76
C ASP A 159 4.42 -23.68 6.35
N VAL A 160 4.93 -22.45 6.29
CA VAL A 160 4.21 -21.24 6.67
C VAL A 160 3.65 -20.58 5.41
N THR A 161 2.36 -20.31 5.39
CA THR A 161 1.68 -19.55 4.35
C THR A 161 1.58 -18.09 4.80
N ILE A 162 2.14 -17.18 4.00
CA ILE A 162 2.21 -15.75 4.29
C ILE A 162 1.54 -14.99 3.15
N ASN A 163 0.53 -14.18 3.47
CA ASN A 163 -0.11 -13.29 2.52
C ASN A 163 0.47 -11.88 2.65
N PHE A 164 0.85 -11.29 1.52
CA PHE A 164 1.26 -9.91 1.41
C PHE A 164 0.22 -9.12 0.62
N VAL A 165 -0.10 -7.92 1.11
CA VAL A 165 -1.03 -7.02 0.45
C VAL A 165 -0.42 -5.64 0.23
N GLY A 166 -1.05 -4.91 -0.69
CA GLY A 166 -0.73 -3.55 -1.04
C GLY A 166 -0.91 -2.49 0.05
N ASP A 167 -0.81 -1.25 -0.40
CA ASP A 167 -0.91 -0.06 0.43
C ASP A 167 -2.30 0.07 1.08
N ILE A 168 -2.30 0.33 2.39
CA ILE A 168 -3.50 0.44 3.23
C ILE A 168 -3.58 1.84 3.81
N GLN A 169 -4.71 2.50 3.53
CA GLN A 169 -5.06 3.82 3.99
C GLN A 169 -6.51 3.83 4.47
N PHE A 170 -6.75 4.39 5.66
CA PHE A 170 -8.09 4.54 6.25
C PHE A 170 -8.51 6.01 6.37
N SER A 171 -7.96 6.90 5.54
CA SER A 171 -8.21 8.35 5.59
C SER A 171 -9.01 8.85 4.40
N GLY A 172 -9.38 10.13 4.41
CA GLY A 172 -10.12 10.78 3.32
C GLY A 172 -11.43 10.04 3.02
N LYS A 173 -11.69 9.74 1.74
CA LYS A 173 -12.93 9.07 1.33
C LYS A 173 -13.12 7.69 1.96
N VAL A 174 -12.02 6.99 2.29
CA VAL A 174 -12.10 5.71 3.00
C VAL A 174 -12.65 5.94 4.41
N ALA A 175 -12.16 6.94 5.15
CA ALA A 175 -12.67 7.24 6.50
C ALA A 175 -14.19 7.49 6.51
N GLU A 176 -14.70 8.26 5.55
CA GLU A 176 -16.15 8.51 5.40
C GLU A 176 -16.94 7.21 5.21
N LEU A 177 -16.41 6.26 4.44
CA LEU A 177 -17.06 4.97 4.22
C LEU A 177 -17.01 4.08 5.46
N LEU A 178 -15.91 4.09 6.22
CA LEU A 178 -15.79 3.37 7.49
C LEU A 178 -16.81 3.90 8.50
N ASP A 179 -16.95 5.22 8.62
CA ASP A 179 -17.91 5.83 9.55
C ASP A 179 -19.37 5.54 9.13
N LYS A 180 -19.65 5.45 7.84
CA LYS A 180 -20.99 5.15 7.31
C LYS A 180 -21.35 3.66 7.37
N ASN A 181 -20.44 2.79 6.96
CA ASN A 181 -20.72 1.37 6.71
C ASN A 181 -20.20 0.44 7.81
N GLY A 182 -19.42 0.95 8.77
CA GLY A 182 -18.73 0.15 9.76
C GLY A 182 -17.24 -0.05 9.40
N TYR A 183 -16.42 -0.25 10.44
CA TYR A 183 -14.97 -0.38 10.29
C TYR A 183 -14.53 -1.72 9.68
N ASP A 184 -15.41 -2.71 9.61
CA ASP A 184 -15.23 -4.00 8.94
C ASP A 184 -15.43 -3.92 7.42
N TYR A 185 -16.02 -2.84 6.90
CA TYR A 185 -16.28 -2.61 5.48
C TYR A 185 -15.08 -2.93 4.56
N PRO A 186 -13.83 -2.50 4.84
CA PRO A 186 -12.69 -2.77 3.95
C PRO A 186 -12.40 -4.24 3.70
N PHE A 187 -12.76 -5.08 4.69
CA PHE A 187 -12.36 -6.49 4.76
C PHE A 187 -13.51 -7.44 4.43
N ALA A 188 -14.73 -6.91 4.25
CA ALA A 188 -15.96 -7.69 4.10
C ALA A 188 -15.96 -8.66 2.90
N LYS A 189 -15.06 -8.49 1.94
CA LYS A 189 -14.96 -9.31 0.71
C LYS A 189 -13.78 -10.29 0.72
N LEU A 190 -12.97 -10.32 1.79
CA LEU A 190 -11.80 -11.21 1.89
C LEU A 190 -12.16 -12.67 2.17
N GLY A 191 -13.40 -12.94 2.60
CA GLY A 191 -13.82 -14.27 3.03
C GLY A 191 -12.96 -14.77 4.19
N ARG A 192 -12.33 -15.93 4.03
CA ARG A 192 -11.47 -16.55 5.04
C ARG A 192 -9.98 -16.51 4.71
N LEU A 193 -9.57 -15.80 3.66
CA LEU A 193 -8.19 -15.88 3.14
C LEU A 193 -7.12 -15.60 4.21
N PHE A 194 -7.33 -14.60 5.07
CA PHE A 194 -6.42 -14.19 6.16
C PHE A 194 -6.75 -14.88 7.50
N LYS A 195 -7.67 -15.84 7.49
CA LYS A 195 -7.98 -16.71 8.64
C LYS A 195 -7.48 -18.12 8.46
N ASP A 196 -7.20 -18.50 7.22
CA ASP A 196 -6.71 -19.81 6.83
C ASP A 196 -5.21 -19.80 6.48
N ASP A 197 -4.53 -18.64 6.59
CA ASP A 197 -3.09 -18.50 6.48
C ASP A 197 -2.38 -18.51 7.86
N ASP A 198 -1.06 -18.34 7.87
CA ASP A 198 -0.28 -18.24 9.11
C ASP A 198 0.11 -16.79 9.44
N LEU A 199 0.31 -15.95 8.42
CA LEU A 199 0.61 -14.52 8.57
C LEU A 199 0.00 -13.70 7.42
N THR A 200 -0.68 -12.61 7.74
CA THR A 200 -0.98 -11.53 6.79
C THR A 200 -0.18 -10.26 7.10
N ILE A 201 0.49 -9.72 6.07
CA ILE A 201 1.38 -8.56 6.16
C ILE A 201 0.95 -7.50 5.12
N GLY A 202 0.83 -6.25 5.54
CA GLY A 202 0.53 -5.12 4.64
C GLY A 202 1.44 -3.91 4.84
N ASN A 203 1.31 -2.90 3.99
CA ASN A 203 1.91 -1.58 4.21
C ASN A 203 0.85 -0.64 4.80
N LEU A 204 0.99 -0.25 6.07
CA LEU A 204 0.10 0.73 6.69
C LEU A 204 0.64 2.12 6.38
N GLU A 205 0.08 2.72 5.34
CA GLU A 205 0.64 3.93 4.75
C GLU A 205 0.29 5.19 5.55
N THR A 206 -0.73 5.15 6.39
CA THR A 206 -1.22 6.34 7.10
C THR A 206 -1.02 6.25 8.61
N PRO A 207 -0.72 7.38 9.29
CA PRO A 207 -0.61 7.39 10.74
C PRO A 207 -1.97 7.14 11.37
N ILE A 208 -1.97 6.29 12.40
CA ILE A 208 -3.11 5.98 13.23
C ILE A 208 -3.05 6.86 14.47
N THR A 209 -3.87 7.91 14.51
CA THR A 209 -3.83 8.90 15.59
C THR A 209 -5.11 9.72 15.64
N LEU A 210 -5.47 10.19 16.83
CA LEU A 210 -6.48 11.23 17.03
C LEU A 210 -5.85 12.64 17.14
N GLY A 211 -4.55 12.70 17.44
CA GLY A 211 -3.77 13.92 17.68
C GLY A 211 -2.82 14.26 16.54
N GLY A 212 -1.71 14.91 16.89
CA GLY A 212 -0.64 15.28 15.98
C GLY A 212 -0.86 16.57 15.20
N THR A 213 0.24 17.09 14.65
CA THR A 213 0.27 18.30 13.82
C THR A 213 0.56 17.91 12.38
N GLY A 214 -0.33 18.29 11.46
CA GLY A 214 -0.19 18.01 10.04
C GLY A 214 1.10 18.58 9.45
N ALA A 215 1.77 17.78 8.60
CA ALA A 215 2.98 18.19 7.91
C ALA A 215 2.75 19.45 7.04
N ALA A 216 3.52 20.51 7.29
CA ALA A 216 3.27 21.83 6.69
C ALA A 216 3.58 21.92 5.18
N ASN A 217 4.49 21.08 4.66
CA ASN A 217 5.00 21.17 3.29
C ASN A 217 4.57 20.00 2.41
N LYS A 218 3.34 19.50 2.60
CA LYS A 218 2.86 18.32 1.88
C LYS A 218 1.45 18.54 1.35
N THR A 219 1.23 18.17 0.09
CA THR A 219 -0.08 18.30 -0.58
C THR A 219 -1.13 17.41 0.07
N TYR A 220 -0.74 16.18 0.43
CA TYR A 220 -1.62 15.20 1.04
C TYR A 220 -1.10 14.83 2.43
N VAL A 221 -1.89 15.17 3.44
CA VAL A 221 -1.58 14.95 4.85
C VAL A 221 -2.68 14.08 5.43
N TYR A 222 -2.35 12.83 5.72
CA TYR A 222 -3.33 11.84 6.13
C TYR A 222 -3.37 11.64 7.65
N LYS A 223 -4.55 11.26 8.12
CA LYS A 223 -4.82 10.88 9.51
C LYS A 223 -5.87 9.77 9.48
N SER A 224 -5.58 8.65 10.11
CA SER A 224 -6.48 7.51 10.17
C SER A 224 -6.89 7.21 11.61
N SER A 225 -8.16 6.84 11.77
CA SER A 225 -8.77 6.57 13.07
C SER A 225 -8.26 5.26 13.68
N PRO A 226 -7.89 5.22 14.97
CA PRO A 226 -7.53 3.97 15.67
C PRO A 226 -8.61 2.89 15.64
N LYS A 227 -9.88 3.27 15.47
CA LYS A 227 -11.00 2.34 15.33
C LYS A 227 -10.81 1.35 14.16
N ALA A 228 -10.02 1.69 13.14
CA ALA A 228 -9.72 0.80 12.02
C ALA A 228 -8.85 -0.40 12.42
N LEU A 229 -8.02 -0.29 13.46
CA LEU A 229 -7.12 -1.38 13.84
C LEU A 229 -7.85 -2.57 14.46
N ALA A 230 -8.95 -2.34 15.18
CA ALA A 230 -9.79 -3.43 15.68
C ALA A 230 -10.32 -4.31 14.55
N ALA A 231 -10.79 -3.69 13.47
CA ALA A 231 -11.29 -4.39 12.29
C ALA A 231 -10.15 -5.04 11.49
N MET A 232 -9.00 -4.37 11.36
CA MET A 232 -7.81 -4.90 10.70
C MET A 232 -7.27 -6.16 11.40
N ALA A 233 -7.12 -6.13 12.73
CA ALA A 233 -6.76 -7.30 13.52
C ALA A 233 -7.82 -8.41 13.40
N SER A 234 -9.10 -8.05 13.49
CA SER A 234 -10.22 -8.99 13.34
C SER A 234 -10.28 -9.60 11.94
N ALA A 235 -9.81 -8.92 10.90
CA ALA A 235 -9.70 -9.46 9.55
C ALA A 235 -8.57 -10.49 9.41
N GLY A 236 -7.55 -10.43 10.27
CA GLY A 236 -6.42 -11.38 10.28
C GLY A 236 -5.06 -10.79 9.98
N PHE A 237 -4.89 -9.46 9.99
CA PHE A 237 -3.57 -8.85 9.83
C PHE A 237 -2.70 -9.08 11.06
N ASP A 238 -1.50 -9.59 10.84
CA ASP A 238 -0.52 -9.88 11.90
C ASP A 238 0.56 -8.81 12.01
N ALA A 239 0.96 -8.21 10.89
CA ALA A 239 2.03 -7.22 10.88
C ALA A 239 1.89 -6.17 9.77
N VAL A 240 2.52 -5.03 9.98
CA VAL A 240 2.56 -3.93 9.01
C VAL A 240 3.96 -3.34 8.83
N ASN A 241 4.26 -2.93 7.60
CA ASN A 241 5.35 -1.99 7.35
C ASN A 241 4.86 -0.55 7.62
N LEU A 242 5.70 0.23 8.31
CA LEU A 242 5.51 1.66 8.55
C LEU A 242 6.55 2.52 7.83
N ALA A 243 7.58 1.92 7.22
CA ALA A 243 8.55 2.68 6.45
C ALA A 243 7.90 3.14 5.15
N ASN A 244 7.33 4.34 5.15
CA ASN A 244 6.71 4.96 3.98
C ASN A 244 6.73 6.49 4.11
N ASN A 245 6.28 7.15 3.05
CA ASN A 245 6.29 8.60 2.93
C ASN A 245 5.18 9.31 3.72
N HIS A 246 4.26 8.59 4.37
CA HIS A 246 3.06 9.16 4.99
C HIS A 246 2.97 8.92 6.51
N ILE A 247 3.75 8.00 7.09
CA ILE A 247 3.70 7.67 8.53
C ILE A 247 3.92 8.86 9.48
N LEU A 248 4.64 9.90 9.04
CA LEU A 248 4.92 11.13 9.80
C LEU A 248 4.04 12.31 9.36
N ASP A 249 2.96 12.08 8.63
CA ASP A 249 2.04 13.13 8.19
C ASP A 249 1.46 13.93 9.36
N GLN A 250 1.34 13.33 10.54
CA GLN A 250 0.89 13.99 11.78
C GLN A 250 2.05 14.25 12.76
N GLY A 251 3.27 14.28 12.23
CA GLY A 251 4.50 14.45 13.00
C GLY A 251 4.84 13.25 13.89
N VAL A 252 5.83 13.45 14.76
CA VAL A 252 6.31 12.40 15.68
C VAL A 252 5.21 11.95 16.64
N GLU A 253 4.30 12.85 17.04
CA GLU A 253 3.14 12.50 17.86
C GLU A 253 2.26 11.44 17.17
N GLY A 254 1.93 11.64 15.88
CA GLY A 254 1.17 10.66 15.12
C GLY A 254 1.89 9.32 14.95
N LEU A 255 3.22 9.34 14.79
CA LEU A 255 4.02 8.11 14.79
C LEU A 255 3.94 7.39 16.15
N VAL A 256 4.13 8.10 17.27
CA VAL A 256 4.05 7.54 18.63
C VAL A 256 2.70 6.91 18.90
N ASP A 257 1.62 7.60 18.54
CA ASP A 257 0.26 7.09 18.65
C ASP A 257 0.10 5.81 17.82
N THR A 258 0.59 5.82 16.58
CA THR A 258 0.51 4.66 15.68
C THR A 258 1.19 3.43 16.29
N LEU A 259 2.41 3.59 16.81
CA LEU A 259 3.14 2.51 17.48
C LEU A 259 2.39 2.00 18.71
N THR A 260 1.78 2.91 19.47
CA THR A 260 1.00 2.59 20.68
C THR A 260 -0.26 1.80 20.33
N TYR A 261 -1.05 2.25 19.36
CA TYR A 261 -2.28 1.57 18.97
C TYR A 261 -2.01 0.22 18.28
N LEU A 262 -0.98 0.10 17.44
CA LEU A 262 -0.60 -1.18 16.85
C LEU A 262 -0.26 -2.22 17.94
N LYS A 263 0.47 -1.81 18.97
CA LYS A 263 0.76 -2.65 20.13
C LYS A 263 -0.51 -3.04 20.90
N GLU A 264 -1.44 -2.11 21.11
CA GLU A 264 -2.73 -2.36 21.78
C GLU A 264 -3.56 -3.43 21.06
N TYR A 265 -3.60 -3.38 19.73
CA TYR A 265 -4.34 -4.33 18.91
C TYR A 265 -3.55 -5.59 18.53
N GLY A 266 -2.31 -5.74 19.03
CA GLY A 266 -1.48 -6.91 18.79
C GLY A 266 -0.99 -7.06 17.35
N ILE A 267 -0.92 -5.97 16.59
CA ILE A 267 -0.39 -5.95 15.22
C ILE A 267 1.09 -5.57 15.30
N ALA A 268 1.98 -6.48 14.86
CA ALA A 268 3.40 -6.21 14.84
C ALA A 268 3.76 -5.14 13.80
N HIS A 269 4.89 -4.45 13.97
CA HIS A 269 5.31 -3.43 13.01
C HIS A 269 6.81 -3.38 12.82
N THR A 270 7.23 -2.84 11.68
CA THR A 270 8.64 -2.58 11.35
C THR A 270 8.79 -1.28 10.55
N GLY A 271 10.01 -0.76 10.43
CA GLY A 271 10.34 0.28 9.47
C GLY A 271 10.15 1.71 9.97
N ALA A 272 9.64 1.89 11.19
CA ALA A 272 9.64 3.15 11.91
C ALA A 272 9.79 2.90 13.41
N GLY A 273 10.32 3.88 14.15
CA GLY A 273 10.56 3.73 15.58
C GLY A 273 10.94 5.04 16.27
N MET A 274 11.17 5.00 17.58
CA MET A 274 11.52 6.19 18.39
C MET A 274 12.97 6.64 18.22
N ASN A 275 13.79 5.82 17.57
CA ASN A 275 15.19 6.05 17.30
C ASN A 275 15.63 5.18 16.11
N ARG A 276 16.88 5.32 15.69
CA ARG A 276 17.45 4.55 14.58
C ARG A 276 17.42 3.04 14.84
N ASP A 277 17.78 2.61 16.04
CA ASP A 277 17.89 1.18 16.35
C ASP A 277 16.52 0.49 16.28
N GLU A 278 15.47 1.14 16.79
CA GLU A 278 14.09 0.66 16.70
C GLU A 278 13.56 0.65 15.26
N ALA A 279 13.80 1.72 14.49
CA ALA A 279 13.27 1.81 13.13
C ALA A 279 13.85 0.73 12.21
N TYR A 280 15.13 0.39 12.37
CA TYR A 280 15.81 -0.65 11.59
C TYR A 280 15.72 -2.06 12.23
N ALA A 281 15.10 -2.20 13.41
CA ALA A 281 14.94 -3.48 14.04
C ALA A 281 13.89 -4.34 13.31
N PRO A 282 14.13 -5.65 13.14
CA PRO A 282 13.11 -6.56 12.65
C PRO A 282 11.99 -6.74 13.67
N ALA A 283 10.75 -6.85 13.19
CA ALA A 283 9.70 -7.53 13.93
C ALA A 283 9.95 -9.05 13.84
N TYR A 284 10.09 -9.71 14.99
CA TYR A 284 10.19 -11.17 15.04
C TYR A 284 8.82 -11.79 15.30
N LEU A 285 8.39 -12.65 14.40
CA LEU A 285 7.15 -13.42 14.48
C LEU A 285 7.50 -14.92 14.56
N GLU A 286 6.66 -15.71 15.21
CA GLU A 286 6.82 -17.17 15.25
C GLU A 286 5.54 -17.86 14.77
N ARG A 287 5.67 -18.75 13.79
CA ARG A 287 4.57 -19.57 13.26
C ARG A 287 5.07 -20.96 12.95
N LYS A 288 4.32 -21.99 13.35
CA LYS A 288 4.69 -23.41 13.13
C LYS A 288 6.13 -23.73 13.58
N GLY A 289 6.59 -23.04 14.63
CA GLY A 289 7.94 -23.13 15.18
C GLY A 289 9.05 -22.58 14.28
N MET A 290 8.72 -21.78 13.26
CA MET A 290 9.65 -21.03 12.42
C MET A 290 9.71 -19.58 12.94
N LYS A 291 10.92 -19.07 13.15
CA LYS A 291 11.15 -17.67 13.51
C LYS A 291 11.34 -16.82 12.26
N ILE A 292 10.47 -15.83 12.09
CA ILE A 292 10.37 -15.00 10.89
C ILE A 292 10.78 -13.58 11.29
N ALA A 293 11.74 -13.00 10.57
CA ALA A 293 12.12 -11.60 10.72
C ALA A 293 11.49 -10.77 9.61
N LEU A 294 10.70 -9.77 9.97
CA LEU A 294 10.13 -8.80 9.05
C LEU A 294 10.86 -7.46 9.22
N LEU A 295 11.45 -6.96 8.14
CA LEU A 295 12.11 -5.65 8.08
C LEU A 295 11.38 -4.74 7.09
N GLY A 296 11.42 -3.44 7.36
CA GLY A 296 10.71 -2.43 6.59
C GLY A 296 11.65 -1.29 6.24
N PHE A 297 11.70 -0.89 4.96
CA PHE A 297 12.53 0.23 4.52
C PHE A 297 11.81 1.13 3.51
N SER A 298 12.17 2.41 3.49
CA SER A 298 11.63 3.37 2.53
C SER A 298 12.73 4.06 1.72
N ARG A 299 12.47 4.24 0.42
CA ARG A 299 13.23 5.16 -0.44
C ARG A 299 12.40 6.37 -0.86
N VAL A 300 11.32 6.65 -0.12
CA VAL A 300 10.42 7.78 -0.33
C VAL A 300 10.21 8.46 1.01
N VAL A 301 11.11 9.38 1.35
CA VAL A 301 11.07 10.11 2.62
C VAL A 301 10.97 11.61 2.31
N PRO A 302 9.81 12.26 2.55
CA PRO A 302 9.56 13.64 2.12
C PRO A 302 10.57 14.67 2.65
N GLU A 303 10.99 14.54 3.91
CA GLU A 303 11.95 15.43 4.54
C GLU A 303 13.08 14.62 5.19
N THR A 304 14.32 15.13 5.14
CA THR A 304 15.46 14.48 5.82
C THR A 304 15.25 14.34 7.32
N SER A 305 14.46 15.23 7.92
CA SER A 305 14.04 15.22 9.33
C SER A 305 13.21 13.98 9.71
N TRP A 306 12.61 13.30 8.73
CA TRP A 306 11.73 12.13 8.95
C TRP A 306 12.50 10.81 9.04
N LYS A 307 13.79 10.81 8.71
CA LYS A 307 14.66 9.63 8.82
C LYS A 307 14.93 9.34 10.30
N ALA A 308 14.86 8.08 10.73
CA ALA A 308 15.32 7.71 12.06
C ALA A 308 16.86 7.80 12.15
N GLU A 309 17.37 8.61 13.08
CA GLU A 309 18.80 8.89 13.20
C GLU A 309 19.19 9.18 14.64
N GLY A 310 20.18 8.46 15.17
CA GLY A 310 20.49 8.50 16.60
C GLY A 310 19.22 8.26 17.43
N ASN A 311 18.91 9.21 18.32
CA ASN A 311 17.70 9.18 19.17
C ASN A 311 16.48 9.88 18.55
N ARG A 312 16.51 10.22 17.26
CA ARG A 312 15.37 10.84 16.57
C ARG A 312 14.42 9.76 16.07
N ALA A 313 13.15 9.89 16.43
CA ALA A 313 12.08 9.07 15.91
C ALA A 313 11.89 9.28 14.40
N GLY A 314 11.54 8.21 13.68
CA GLY A 314 11.24 8.32 12.26
C GLY A 314 11.32 6.99 11.53
N VAL A 315 11.56 7.10 10.22
CA VAL A 315 11.52 6.00 9.26
C VAL A 315 12.89 5.39 9.02
N ALA A 316 12.95 4.07 8.90
CA ALA A 316 14.12 3.38 8.36
C ALA A 316 14.17 3.57 6.83
N GLU A 317 15.18 4.28 6.38
CA GLU A 317 15.36 4.60 4.97
C GLU A 317 16.41 3.71 4.31
N ALA A 318 16.37 3.65 2.98
CA ALA A 318 17.30 2.90 2.15
C ALA A 318 17.79 3.72 0.94
N TYR A 319 17.91 5.06 1.05
CA TYR A 319 18.62 5.82 0.03
C TYR A 319 20.11 5.45 0.04
N ASP A 320 20.68 5.32 1.25
CA ASP A 320 21.91 4.57 1.50
C ASP A 320 21.53 3.19 2.07
N SER A 321 21.87 2.13 1.35
CA SER A 321 21.51 0.76 1.74
C SER A 321 22.35 0.21 2.89
N THR A 322 23.44 0.87 3.30
CA THR A 322 24.38 0.35 4.33
C THR A 322 23.67 -0.03 5.62
N GLY A 323 22.75 0.82 6.10
CA GLY A 323 21.96 0.54 7.30
C GLY A 323 21.00 -0.63 7.13
N ALA A 324 20.28 -0.67 6.01
CA ALA A 324 19.31 -1.71 5.68
C ALA A 324 19.98 -3.08 5.51
N VAL A 325 21.05 -3.15 4.72
CA VAL A 325 21.86 -4.36 4.49
C VAL A 325 22.40 -4.91 5.80
N LYS A 326 22.95 -4.05 6.67
CA LYS A 326 23.42 -4.47 8.00
C LYS A 326 22.28 -5.07 8.84
N ALA A 327 21.11 -4.42 8.86
CA ALA A 327 19.96 -4.91 9.62
C ALA A 327 19.49 -6.29 9.12
N ILE A 328 19.43 -6.49 7.80
CA ILE A 328 19.08 -7.77 7.18
C ILE A 328 20.10 -8.86 7.56
N GLN A 329 21.40 -8.56 7.47
CA GLN A 329 22.48 -9.49 7.85
C GLN A 329 22.39 -9.90 9.33
N GLU A 330 22.09 -8.95 10.23
CA GLU A 330 21.89 -9.27 11.65
C GLU A 330 20.61 -10.08 11.91
N ALA A 331 19.54 -9.80 11.16
CA ALA A 331 18.29 -10.56 11.25
C ALA A 331 18.47 -12.01 10.79
N ARG A 332 19.20 -12.22 9.68
CA ARG A 332 19.47 -13.54 9.09
C ARG A 332 20.19 -14.49 10.06
N LYS A 333 21.03 -13.97 10.95
CA LYS A 333 21.70 -14.76 12.00
C LYS A 333 20.74 -15.32 13.06
N LYS A 334 19.53 -14.77 13.16
CA LYS A 334 18.60 -14.98 14.29
C LYS A 334 17.23 -15.50 13.89
N ALA A 335 16.93 -15.61 12.60
CA ALA A 335 15.65 -16.04 12.05
C ALA A 335 15.85 -17.20 11.08
N ASP A 336 14.80 -17.97 10.85
CA ASP A 336 14.72 -19.03 9.84
C ASP A 336 14.32 -18.45 8.47
N LEU A 337 13.47 -17.42 8.46
CA LEU A 337 13.00 -16.70 7.27
C LEU A 337 13.17 -15.19 7.47
N VAL A 338 13.74 -14.50 6.49
CA VAL A 338 13.90 -13.03 6.49
C VAL A 338 13.08 -12.42 5.36
N ILE A 339 12.18 -11.51 5.72
CA ILE A 339 11.28 -10.83 4.79
C ILE A 339 11.59 -9.34 4.84
N VAL A 340 11.72 -8.72 3.69
CA VAL A 340 11.86 -7.26 3.56
C VAL A 340 10.65 -6.69 2.85
N VAL A 341 9.99 -5.71 3.45
CA VAL A 341 8.96 -4.89 2.81
C VAL A 341 9.58 -3.53 2.49
N ALA A 342 9.47 -3.09 1.24
CA ALA A 342 10.12 -1.87 0.78
C ALA A 342 9.13 -0.91 0.11
N HIS A 343 9.18 0.36 0.51
CA HIS A 343 8.34 1.42 -0.03
C HIS A 343 9.16 2.33 -0.93
N TRP A 344 9.04 2.19 -2.25
CA TRP A 344 10.03 2.69 -3.23
C TRP A 344 9.48 2.89 -4.64
N GLY A 345 10.32 3.35 -5.58
CA GLY A 345 9.92 3.53 -6.97
C GLY A 345 9.20 4.84 -7.20
N GLU A 346 8.49 4.92 -8.32
CA GLU A 346 7.81 6.14 -8.78
C GLU A 346 6.31 5.88 -8.88
N GLU A 347 5.50 6.83 -8.39
CA GLU A 347 4.04 6.72 -8.45
C GLU A 347 3.55 6.48 -9.88
N ARG A 348 2.65 5.49 -10.03
CA ARG A 348 1.96 5.09 -11.25
C ARG A 348 2.87 4.57 -12.37
N VAL A 349 4.11 4.19 -12.06
CA VAL A 349 5.02 3.55 -13.02
C VAL A 349 5.01 2.03 -12.80
N SER A 350 4.59 1.27 -13.81
CA SER A 350 4.45 -0.21 -13.73
C SER A 350 5.73 -0.99 -13.99
N THR A 351 6.83 -0.31 -14.36
CA THR A 351 8.16 -0.90 -14.52
C THR A 351 9.05 -0.48 -13.36
N PRO A 352 9.73 -1.40 -12.66
CA PRO A 352 10.65 -1.02 -11.60
C PRO A 352 11.82 -0.20 -12.15
N ASN A 353 12.23 0.84 -11.43
CA ASN A 353 13.42 1.62 -11.79
C ASN A 353 14.72 0.96 -11.28
N SER A 354 15.87 1.48 -11.70
CA SER A 354 17.17 0.89 -11.40
C SER A 354 17.49 0.82 -9.90
N ASP A 355 17.00 1.76 -9.11
CA ASP A 355 17.18 1.75 -7.66
C ASP A 355 16.36 0.66 -6.99
N GLN A 356 15.13 0.40 -7.45
CA GLN A 356 14.32 -0.72 -6.96
C GLN A 356 15.04 -2.05 -7.21
N THR A 357 15.48 -2.30 -8.45
CA THR A 357 16.20 -3.55 -8.80
C THR A 357 17.50 -3.70 -8.02
N ARG A 358 18.32 -2.64 -7.96
CA ARG A 358 19.58 -2.65 -7.22
C ARG A 358 19.35 -2.96 -5.73
N LEU A 359 18.43 -2.26 -5.06
CA LEU A 359 18.15 -2.47 -3.64
C LEU A 359 17.56 -3.86 -3.37
N ALA A 360 16.64 -4.33 -4.22
CA ALA A 360 16.07 -5.66 -4.06
C ALA A 360 17.15 -6.76 -4.14
N HIS A 361 18.08 -6.65 -5.09
CA HIS A 361 19.22 -7.57 -5.19
C HIS A 361 20.16 -7.44 -4.00
N GLU A 362 20.49 -6.22 -3.55
CA GLU A 362 21.30 -6.00 -2.35
C GLU A 362 20.66 -6.60 -1.09
N PHE A 363 19.33 -6.55 -0.97
CA PHE A 363 18.60 -7.14 0.16
C PHE A 363 18.62 -8.67 0.12
N VAL A 364 18.40 -9.28 -1.04
CA VAL A 364 18.55 -10.74 -1.21
C VAL A 364 19.98 -11.17 -0.89
N ASP A 365 20.98 -10.46 -1.42
CA ASP A 365 22.39 -10.75 -1.18
C ASP A 365 22.80 -10.56 0.29
N ALA A 366 22.11 -9.69 1.02
CA ALA A 366 22.27 -9.51 2.46
C ALA A 366 21.62 -10.63 3.30
N GLY A 367 20.77 -11.45 2.69
CA GLY A 367 20.13 -12.60 3.33
C GLY A 367 18.60 -12.52 3.44
N ALA A 368 17.94 -11.60 2.71
CA ALA A 368 16.48 -11.64 2.58
C ALA A 368 16.04 -12.83 1.73
N ASP A 369 15.00 -13.53 2.18
CA ASP A 369 14.40 -14.66 1.46
C ASP A 369 13.22 -14.23 0.58
N LEU A 370 12.56 -13.14 0.96
CA LEU A 370 11.48 -12.49 0.22
C LEU A 370 11.67 -10.97 0.28
N VAL A 371 11.45 -10.30 -0.85
CA VAL A 371 11.41 -8.84 -0.93
C VAL A 371 10.08 -8.42 -1.56
N ILE A 372 9.30 -7.62 -0.83
CA ILE A 372 7.94 -7.22 -1.21
C ILE A 372 7.86 -5.69 -1.26
N GLY A 373 7.61 -5.14 -2.44
CA GLY A 373 7.57 -3.70 -2.67
C GLY A 373 6.15 -3.12 -2.66
N GLY A 374 6.05 -1.82 -2.38
CA GLY A 374 4.86 -0.97 -2.53
C GLY A 374 5.27 0.47 -2.81
N HIS A 375 4.32 1.43 -2.80
CA HIS A 375 4.43 2.86 -3.19
C HIS A 375 4.00 3.25 -4.61
N PRO A 376 4.34 2.54 -5.71
CA PRO A 376 3.92 2.97 -7.04
C PRO A 376 2.40 3.04 -7.22
N HIS A 377 1.62 2.51 -6.27
CA HIS A 377 0.16 2.40 -6.32
C HIS A 377 -0.38 1.58 -7.50
N VAL A 378 0.50 0.95 -8.26
CA VAL A 378 0.21 0.03 -9.37
C VAL A 378 1.02 -1.24 -9.20
N LEU A 379 0.56 -2.35 -9.76
CA LEU A 379 1.32 -3.59 -9.78
C LEU A 379 2.60 -3.44 -10.61
N GLN A 380 3.69 -3.98 -10.08
CA GLN A 380 4.94 -4.21 -10.82
C GLN A 380 5.25 -5.71 -10.78
N GLY A 381 6.11 -6.17 -11.69
CA GLY A 381 6.38 -7.59 -11.89
C GLY A 381 7.04 -8.33 -10.72
N LEU A 382 7.05 -9.65 -10.85
CA LEU A 382 7.88 -10.56 -10.05
C LEU A 382 9.23 -10.79 -10.73
N GLU A 383 10.26 -10.97 -9.91
CA GLU A 383 11.56 -11.50 -10.32
C GLU A 383 11.94 -12.66 -9.41
N TYR A 384 12.58 -13.68 -9.99
CA TYR A 384 13.19 -14.78 -9.26
C TYR A 384 14.71 -14.66 -9.31
N TYR A 385 15.29 -14.09 -8.26
CA TYR A 385 16.70 -13.72 -8.20
C TYR A 385 17.43 -14.62 -7.18
N LYS A 386 18.44 -15.37 -7.65
CA LYS A 386 19.25 -16.30 -6.82
C LYS A 386 18.42 -17.26 -5.96
N GLY A 387 17.30 -17.74 -6.49
CA GLY A 387 16.41 -18.66 -5.78
C GLY A 387 15.43 -17.99 -4.82
N LYS A 388 15.32 -16.66 -4.81
CA LYS A 388 14.45 -15.88 -3.93
C LYS A 388 13.49 -15.01 -4.73
N TRP A 389 12.30 -14.78 -4.19
CA TRP A 389 11.26 -13.99 -4.85
C TRP A 389 11.34 -12.52 -4.48
N ILE A 390 11.24 -11.68 -5.52
CA ILE A 390 11.10 -10.23 -5.41
C ILE A 390 9.77 -9.86 -6.07
N ALA A 391 8.86 -9.22 -5.33
CA ALA A 391 7.70 -8.54 -5.86
C ALA A 391 7.96 -7.04 -5.82
N TYR A 392 8.02 -6.36 -6.96
CA TYR A 392 8.48 -4.96 -7.00
C TYR A 392 7.43 -3.95 -6.51
N SER A 393 6.15 -4.24 -6.70
CA SER A 393 5.03 -3.46 -6.16
C SER A 393 3.77 -4.31 -6.12
N THR A 394 3.14 -4.34 -4.95
CA THR A 394 1.85 -5.02 -4.73
C THR A 394 0.65 -4.14 -5.06
N GLY A 395 0.84 -2.86 -5.40
CA GLY A 395 -0.24 -1.90 -5.66
C GLY A 395 -0.99 -1.47 -4.40
N ASN A 396 -2.20 -0.93 -4.58
CA ASN A 396 -3.10 -0.54 -3.49
C ASN A 396 -3.90 -1.73 -2.96
N PHE A 397 -4.27 -1.78 -1.69
CA PHE A 397 -5.20 -2.81 -1.19
C PHE A 397 -6.47 -2.20 -0.63
N ILE A 398 -6.36 -1.38 0.41
CA ILE A 398 -7.45 -0.56 0.93
C ILE A 398 -7.07 0.89 0.69
N PHE A 399 -7.68 1.52 -0.31
CA PHE A 399 -7.26 2.84 -0.73
C PHE A 399 -8.41 3.66 -1.30
N SER A 400 -8.19 4.97 -1.42
CA SER A 400 -9.11 5.82 -2.17
C SER A 400 -9.04 5.50 -3.66
N ARG A 401 -10.16 5.65 -4.39
CA ARG A 401 -10.18 5.40 -5.83
C ARG A 401 -9.64 6.63 -6.56
N SER A 402 -8.55 6.44 -7.31
CA SER A 402 -7.94 7.47 -8.16
C SER A 402 -8.58 7.49 -9.55
N THR A 403 -8.37 8.54 -10.35
CA THR A 403 -8.81 8.58 -11.77
C THR A 403 -7.94 7.73 -12.69
N THR A 404 -6.79 7.23 -12.23
CA THR A 404 -5.90 6.31 -12.95
C THR A 404 -6.34 4.86 -12.71
N GLU A 405 -6.91 4.20 -13.72
CA GLU A 405 -7.48 2.85 -13.59
C GLU A 405 -6.46 1.78 -13.21
N GLU A 406 -5.20 1.93 -13.62
CA GLU A 406 -4.12 1.01 -13.26
C GLU A 406 -3.95 0.89 -11.74
N THR A 407 -4.32 1.93 -10.99
CA THR A 407 -4.23 1.95 -9.52
C THR A 407 -5.32 1.13 -8.82
N TRP A 408 -6.32 0.67 -9.58
CA TRP A 408 -7.40 -0.17 -9.08
C TRP A 408 -7.04 -1.66 -9.16
N LYS A 409 -6.00 -2.02 -9.91
CA LYS A 409 -5.53 -3.39 -10.03
C LYS A 409 -4.58 -3.72 -8.90
N THR A 410 -4.83 -4.83 -8.22
CA THR A 410 -4.00 -5.29 -7.10
C THR A 410 -4.02 -6.81 -6.99
N ALA A 411 -3.27 -7.35 -6.05
CA ALA A 411 -3.31 -8.77 -5.74
C ALA A 411 -2.88 -9.03 -4.30
N VAL A 412 -3.30 -10.18 -3.79
CA VAL A 412 -2.64 -10.80 -2.63
C VAL A 412 -1.49 -11.65 -3.15
N PHE A 413 -0.29 -11.40 -2.68
CA PHE A 413 0.91 -12.18 -2.99
C PHE A 413 1.08 -13.19 -1.87
N GLN A 414 0.80 -14.46 -2.15
CA GLN A 414 0.87 -15.54 -1.18
C GLN A 414 2.17 -16.32 -1.35
N ALA A 415 3.03 -16.24 -0.35
CA ALA A 415 4.21 -17.07 -0.26
C ALA A 415 3.94 -18.31 0.61
N ARG A 416 4.43 -19.48 0.19
CA ARG A 416 4.47 -20.66 1.05
C ARG A 416 5.93 -21.06 1.24
N CYS A 417 6.42 -20.93 2.47
CA CYS A 417 7.83 -21.08 2.79
C CYS A 417 8.08 -22.28 3.70
N SER A 418 9.09 -23.07 3.36
CA SER A 418 9.61 -24.15 4.20
C SER A 418 10.62 -23.63 5.23
N ARG A 419 11.07 -24.49 6.15
CA ARG A 419 12.10 -24.14 7.16
C ARG A 419 13.48 -23.87 6.56
N ASP A 420 13.73 -24.36 5.35
CA ASP A 420 14.97 -24.09 4.63
C ASP A 420 14.89 -22.76 3.84
N ALA A 421 13.84 -21.97 4.08
CA ALA A 421 13.53 -20.71 3.40
C ALA A 421 13.43 -20.83 1.87
N ASP A 422 13.06 -22.03 1.40
CA ASP A 422 12.56 -22.24 0.05
C ASP A 422 11.08 -21.86 0.01
N CYS A 423 10.73 -20.92 -0.87
CA CYS A 423 9.41 -20.31 -0.92
C CYS A 423 8.83 -20.41 -2.34
N SER A 424 7.59 -20.88 -2.46
CA SER A 424 6.79 -20.65 -3.66
C SER A 424 6.05 -19.32 -3.57
N MET A 425 5.67 -18.76 -4.72
CA MET A 425 4.91 -17.52 -4.83
C MET A 425 3.64 -17.75 -5.66
N LYS A 426 2.51 -17.25 -5.16
CA LYS A 426 1.22 -17.27 -5.85
C LYS A 426 0.63 -15.86 -5.85
N VAL A 427 0.16 -15.40 -7.00
CA VAL A 427 -0.57 -14.13 -7.13
C VAL A 427 -2.06 -14.44 -7.16
N ILE A 428 -2.81 -13.83 -6.24
CA ILE A 428 -4.26 -13.95 -6.17
C ILE A 428 -4.86 -12.60 -6.58
N PRO A 429 -5.45 -12.48 -7.79
CA PRO A 429 -5.98 -11.23 -8.31
C PRO A 429 -7.09 -10.58 -7.47
N TYR A 430 -6.98 -9.26 -7.27
CA TYR A 430 -7.96 -8.43 -6.58
C TYR A 430 -8.12 -7.07 -7.29
N GLU A 431 -9.26 -6.42 -7.08
CA GLU A 431 -9.48 -5.00 -7.36
C GLU A 431 -9.40 -4.21 -6.04
N ALA A 432 -8.61 -3.14 -6.04
CA ALA A 432 -8.66 -2.09 -5.04
C ALA A 432 -9.86 -1.19 -5.35
N GLY A 433 -11.03 -1.62 -4.87
CA GLY A 433 -12.24 -0.80 -4.86
C GLY A 433 -12.09 0.40 -3.92
N LEU A 434 -13.13 1.24 -3.85
CA LEU A 434 -13.11 2.41 -2.97
C LEU A 434 -13.14 1.98 -1.49
N GLY A 435 -11.97 1.93 -0.86
CA GLY A 435 -11.81 1.49 0.53
C GLY A 435 -12.10 0.01 0.78
N GLN A 436 -12.09 -0.85 -0.25
CA GLN A 436 -12.41 -2.27 -0.13
C GLN A 436 -11.64 -3.10 -1.15
N ALA A 437 -11.04 -4.22 -0.70
CA ALA A 437 -10.38 -5.18 -1.59
C ALA A 437 -11.39 -6.21 -2.08
N ILE A 438 -11.57 -6.34 -3.41
CA ILE A 438 -12.58 -7.20 -4.04
C ILE A 438 -11.89 -8.32 -4.82
N PRO A 439 -12.13 -9.61 -4.55
CA PRO A 439 -11.48 -10.69 -5.28
C PRO A 439 -11.92 -10.70 -6.75
N MET A 440 -10.96 -10.83 -7.66
CA MET A 440 -11.25 -11.02 -9.08
C MET A 440 -11.43 -12.51 -9.37
N ILE A 441 -12.50 -12.84 -10.10
CA ILE A 441 -12.87 -14.21 -10.50
C ILE A 441 -12.87 -14.36 -12.02
N ASP A 442 -12.87 -15.61 -12.49
CA ASP A 442 -13.04 -15.97 -13.90
C ASP A 442 -12.14 -15.16 -14.86
N GLU A 443 -12.72 -14.50 -15.86
CA GLU A 443 -11.95 -13.79 -16.88
C GLU A 443 -11.15 -12.61 -16.31
N ALA A 444 -11.68 -11.89 -15.31
CA ALA A 444 -10.95 -10.78 -14.68
C ALA A 444 -9.67 -11.28 -13.98
N ASN A 445 -9.75 -12.44 -13.32
CA ASN A 445 -8.60 -13.10 -12.71
C ASN A 445 -7.54 -13.44 -13.76
N LYS A 446 -7.96 -14.11 -14.84
CA LYS A 446 -7.07 -14.51 -15.94
C LYS A 446 -6.38 -13.32 -16.59
N LEU A 447 -7.12 -12.24 -16.89
CA LEU A 447 -6.56 -11.03 -17.49
C LEU A 447 -5.51 -10.36 -16.60
N LEU A 448 -5.71 -10.35 -15.28
CA LEU A 448 -4.70 -9.82 -14.37
C LEU A 448 -3.44 -10.70 -14.33
N LEU A 449 -3.58 -12.03 -14.33
CA LEU A 449 -2.44 -12.95 -14.37
C LEU A 449 -1.65 -12.82 -15.69
N GLU A 450 -2.34 -12.62 -16.83
CA GLU A 450 -1.70 -12.31 -18.11
C GLU A 450 -0.94 -10.98 -18.07
N GLN A 451 -1.49 -9.96 -17.40
CA GLN A 451 -0.79 -8.70 -17.17
C GLN A 451 0.45 -8.91 -16.29
N MET A 452 0.34 -9.70 -15.21
CA MET A 452 1.47 -10.02 -14.34
C MET A 452 2.58 -10.77 -15.09
N ALA A 453 2.23 -11.70 -15.99
CA ALA A 453 3.18 -12.38 -16.87
C ALA A 453 3.95 -11.39 -17.75
N LYS A 454 3.27 -10.37 -18.32
CA LYS A 454 3.92 -9.31 -19.11
C LYS A 454 4.85 -8.44 -18.28
N LEU A 455 4.47 -8.16 -17.02
CA LEU A 455 5.28 -7.36 -16.09
C LEU A 455 6.48 -8.13 -15.52
N SER A 456 6.47 -9.47 -15.60
CA SER A 456 7.45 -10.36 -14.94
C SER A 456 8.28 -11.15 -15.97
N PRO A 457 9.25 -10.52 -16.67
CA PRO A 457 10.11 -11.22 -17.61
C PRO A 457 10.75 -12.46 -16.98
N GLY A 458 10.60 -13.61 -17.65
CA GLY A 458 11.17 -14.87 -17.16
C GLY A 458 10.32 -15.63 -16.14
N ILE A 459 9.11 -15.14 -15.80
CA ILE A 459 8.17 -15.81 -14.89
C ILE A 459 6.92 -16.22 -15.65
N ARG A 460 6.45 -17.46 -15.44
CA ARG A 460 5.14 -17.96 -15.87
C ARG A 460 4.19 -18.06 -14.69
N TYR A 461 2.90 -17.96 -14.97
CA TYR A 461 1.83 -18.16 -14.00
C TYR A 461 0.92 -19.29 -14.49
N ASP A 462 0.59 -20.23 -13.62
CA ASP A 462 -0.45 -21.23 -13.94
C ASP A 462 -1.86 -20.64 -13.78
N GLY A 463 -2.90 -21.41 -14.12
CA GLY A 463 -4.29 -20.96 -14.01
C GLY A 463 -4.77 -20.68 -12.58
N ASN A 464 -4.01 -21.10 -11.56
CA ASN A 464 -4.27 -20.78 -10.17
C ASN A 464 -3.44 -19.57 -9.68
N GLY A 465 -2.62 -18.97 -10.55
CA GLY A 465 -1.75 -17.84 -10.23
C GLY A 465 -0.43 -18.22 -9.56
N VAL A 466 -0.05 -19.52 -9.52
CA VAL A 466 1.26 -19.95 -9.01
C VAL A 466 2.35 -19.53 -9.99
N ALA A 467 3.31 -18.76 -9.50
CA ALA A 467 4.45 -18.28 -10.27
C ALA A 467 5.54 -19.36 -10.37
N SER A 468 6.20 -19.46 -11.51
CA SER A 468 7.35 -20.33 -11.72
C SER A 468 8.38 -19.66 -12.63
N PRO A 469 9.68 -19.68 -12.27
CA PRO A 469 10.74 -19.20 -13.16
C PRO A 469 10.84 -20.06 -14.41
N ASN A 470 11.28 -19.46 -15.51
CA ASN A 470 11.30 -20.08 -16.83
C ASN A 470 12.34 -21.15 -17.08
#